data_AF-A0A972BP32-F1
#
_entry.id   AF-A0A972BP32-F1
#
_cell.length_a   1.000
_cell.length_b   1.000
_cell.length_c   1.000
_cell.angle_alpha   90.00
_cell.angle_beta   90.00
_cell.angle_gamma   90.00
#
_symmetry.space_group_name_H-M   'P 1'
#
loop_
_entity.id
_entity.type
_entity.pdbx_description
1 polymer ?
#
loop_
_entity_poly.entity_id
_entity_poly.type
_entity_poly.pdbx_seq_one_letter_code
_entity_poly.pdbx_strand_id
1 'polypeptide(L)'
;MPQAQIPAVVQVPLGIWCQSFEHQSASLCEHFDAQTVVFLVPGRISPYSKMDILPVLRGFQRLVRAGVSLQHVCLVLAGGTQESTNLLGTLTTLAANIGLQLRIFSSPDEHTLKSLLHRSDVVVSLADNPQETFGLTVLEAQAAGKPVLVSDYNGYRDLVLDGKTGFCIPTIDGGKSALTSLMAPFLYDTTYHLWLAQDVAVDVSAVAQALETLLDAQVRQRMGSAACHHARLFDWPCVLKRYLDLWDALWTKDVPSSRIWQHPLAMQYEVVFAGYPTTRLGDEDILRCTDLGQAVLRKKDFPIVYAGLEERIYLNLVPALLVWTRNGLSWAELQQRVDQPEQEQLASTVLWMLKGDLLTWESGLSAVKCP
;
A
#
# COMPACT_ATOMS: atom_id res chain seq x y z
N MET A 1 -6.23 -44.62 10.75
CA MET A 1 -6.64 -44.13 9.41
C MET A 1 -5.47 -43.34 8.85
N PRO A 2 -4.96 -43.63 7.65
CA PRO A 2 -3.84 -42.88 7.08
C PRO A 2 -4.27 -41.43 6.87
N GLN A 3 -3.45 -40.48 7.34
CA GLN A 3 -3.61 -39.06 7.04
C GLN A 3 -3.53 -38.90 5.52
N ALA A 4 -4.64 -38.48 4.89
CA ALA A 4 -4.61 -38.09 3.49
C ALA A 4 -3.63 -36.93 3.35
N GLN A 5 -2.67 -37.07 2.44
CA GLN A 5 -1.67 -36.04 2.16
C GLN A 5 -2.40 -34.81 1.62
N ILE A 6 -2.27 -33.66 2.30
CA ILE A 6 -2.81 -32.39 1.80
C ILE A 6 -2.10 -32.10 0.47
N PRO A 7 -2.83 -31.74 -0.60
CA PRO A 7 -2.19 -31.38 -1.86
C PRO A 7 -1.19 -30.25 -1.63
N ALA A 8 0.03 -30.43 -2.13
CA ALA A 8 1.06 -29.41 -2.04
C ALA A 8 0.64 -28.21 -2.90
N VAL A 9 0.56 -27.02 -2.28
CA VAL A 9 0.34 -25.76 -3.00
C VAL A 9 1.66 -25.36 -3.67
N VAL A 10 1.62 -25.13 -4.98
CA VAL A 10 2.77 -24.63 -5.75
C VAL A 10 2.45 -23.22 -6.21
N GLN A 11 3.36 -22.29 -5.91
CA GLN A 11 3.23 -20.90 -6.33
C GLN A 11 3.83 -20.72 -7.73
N VAL A 12 2.99 -20.41 -8.71
CA VAL A 12 3.40 -19.96 -10.04
C VAL A 12 2.87 -18.54 -10.20
N PRO A 13 3.75 -17.53 -10.40
CA PRO A 13 3.33 -16.14 -10.49
C PRO A 13 2.60 -15.88 -11.82
N LEU A 14 1.92 -14.74 -11.92
CA LEU A 14 1.51 -14.22 -13.23
C LEU A 14 2.74 -13.73 -14.02
N GLY A 15 2.55 -13.54 -15.32
CA GLY A 15 3.59 -13.04 -16.21
C GLY A 15 3.24 -11.71 -16.88
N ILE A 16 4.27 -11.07 -17.41
CA ILE A 16 4.17 -9.91 -18.30
C ILE A 16 4.98 -10.17 -19.57
N TRP A 17 4.72 -9.42 -20.64
CA TRP A 17 5.60 -9.40 -21.82
C TRP A 17 6.63 -8.29 -21.63
N CYS A 18 7.82 -8.60 -21.12
CA CYS A 18 8.82 -7.57 -20.78
C CYS A 18 9.16 -6.64 -21.96
N GLN A 19 9.28 -7.20 -23.17
CA GLN A 19 9.54 -6.45 -24.41
C GLN A 19 8.56 -5.30 -24.68
N SER A 20 7.32 -5.39 -24.17
CA SER A 20 6.30 -4.35 -24.34
C SER A 20 6.63 -3.06 -23.58
N PHE A 21 7.63 -3.10 -22.70
CA PHE A 21 8.03 -2.00 -21.81
C PHE A 21 9.49 -1.59 -22.00
N GLU A 22 10.23 -2.20 -22.93
CA GLU A 22 11.63 -1.86 -23.21
C GLU A 22 11.79 -0.62 -24.12
N HIS A 23 10.76 -0.29 -24.91
CA HIS A 23 10.83 0.75 -25.93
C HIS A 23 10.04 2.02 -25.58
N GLN A 24 10.74 3.17 -25.56
CA GLN A 24 10.15 4.48 -25.29
C GLN A 24 9.24 4.96 -26.42
N SER A 25 7.98 5.28 -26.12
CA SER A 25 7.16 6.18 -26.94
C SER A 25 7.56 7.64 -26.63
N ALA A 26 8.01 8.37 -27.65
CA ALA A 26 8.69 9.67 -27.51
C ALA A 26 7.78 10.87 -27.14
N SER A 27 6.49 10.67 -26.83
CA SER A 27 5.50 11.75 -27.01
C SER A 27 5.20 12.64 -25.79
N LEU A 28 5.63 12.30 -24.57
CA LEU A 28 5.27 13.07 -23.36
C LEU A 28 6.42 13.86 -22.72
N CYS A 29 7.61 13.89 -23.34
CA CYS A 29 8.74 14.68 -22.85
C CYS A 29 8.42 16.18 -22.73
N GLU A 30 7.52 16.71 -23.56
CA GLU A 30 7.12 18.13 -23.55
C GLU A 30 6.34 18.55 -22.30
N HIS A 31 5.79 17.59 -21.54
CA HIS A 31 4.97 17.91 -20.38
C HIS A 31 5.81 18.17 -19.13
N PHE A 32 7.02 17.64 -19.01
CA PHE A 32 7.80 17.69 -17.77
C PHE A 32 9.16 18.30 -18.03
N ASP A 33 9.60 19.23 -17.19
CA ASP A 33 10.98 19.72 -17.22
C ASP A 33 11.96 18.54 -17.07
N ALA A 34 13.08 18.59 -17.79
CA ALA A 34 14.13 17.57 -17.78
C ALA A 34 14.75 17.38 -16.40
N GLN A 35 14.75 18.43 -15.55
CA GLN A 35 15.28 18.37 -14.19
C GLN A 35 14.30 17.79 -13.17
N THR A 36 13.02 17.63 -13.53
CA THR A 36 11.98 17.16 -12.61
C THR A 36 12.03 15.65 -12.42
N VAL A 37 12.12 15.23 -11.16
CA VAL A 37 11.95 13.84 -10.71
C VAL A 37 10.46 13.52 -10.62
N VAL A 38 10.03 12.53 -11.40
CA VAL A 38 8.61 12.17 -11.55
C VAL A 38 8.29 10.87 -10.79
N PHE A 39 7.45 10.98 -9.76
CA PHE A 39 6.85 9.84 -9.06
C PHE A 39 5.49 9.54 -9.68
N LEU A 40 5.32 8.38 -10.30
CA LEU A 40 4.07 7.96 -10.94
C LEU A 40 3.30 7.02 -10.03
N VAL A 41 2.01 7.32 -9.82
CA VAL A 41 1.02 6.44 -9.23
C VAL A 41 0.04 6.00 -10.33
N PRO A 42 0.22 4.79 -10.90
CA PRO A 42 -0.67 4.25 -11.91
C PRO A 42 -1.85 3.49 -11.30
N GLY A 43 -3.02 3.59 -11.92
CA GLY A 43 -4.23 2.86 -11.54
C GLY A 43 -5.34 3.76 -10.99
N ARG A 44 -6.45 3.14 -10.56
CA ARG A 44 -7.63 3.89 -10.07
C ARG A 44 -7.23 4.80 -8.90
N ILE A 45 -7.65 6.06 -8.95
CA ILE A 45 -7.39 7.06 -7.90
C ILE A 45 -8.56 7.01 -6.92
N SER A 46 -8.54 6.02 -6.03
CA SER A 46 -9.67 5.75 -5.13
C SER A 46 -9.25 4.89 -3.93
N PRO A 47 -9.51 5.33 -2.68
CA PRO A 47 -9.27 4.53 -1.49
C PRO A 47 -10.26 3.36 -1.35
N TYR A 48 -11.34 3.35 -2.15
CA TYR A 48 -12.38 2.31 -2.15
C TYR A 48 -12.07 1.14 -3.10
N SER A 49 -11.20 1.39 -4.09
CA SER A 49 -11.03 0.49 -5.23
C SER A 49 -9.58 0.29 -5.67
N LYS A 50 -8.59 0.88 -4.98
CA LYS A 50 -7.18 0.62 -5.31
C LYS A 50 -6.30 0.68 -4.08
N MET A 51 -6.03 1.89 -3.59
CA MET A 51 -5.19 2.13 -2.43
C MET A 51 -5.41 3.55 -1.93
N ASP A 52 -5.05 3.79 -0.68
CA ASP A 52 -5.01 5.14 -0.12
C ASP A 52 -3.76 5.91 -0.62
N ILE A 53 -3.99 7.09 -1.20
CA ILE A 53 -2.92 7.98 -1.69
C ILE A 53 -2.38 8.88 -0.59
N LEU A 54 -3.11 9.05 0.51
CA LEU A 54 -2.74 9.95 1.60
C LEU A 54 -1.35 9.66 2.18
N PRO A 55 -0.93 8.40 2.42
CA PRO A 55 0.42 8.10 2.92
C PRO A 55 1.55 8.63 2.04
N VAL A 56 1.36 8.65 0.71
CA VAL A 56 2.34 9.21 -0.24
C VAL A 56 2.51 10.72 -0.01
N LEU A 57 1.39 11.45 0.08
CA LEU A 57 1.41 12.89 0.35
C LEU A 57 1.97 13.21 1.73
N ARG A 58 1.66 12.40 2.75
CA ARG A 58 2.22 12.56 4.10
C ARG A 58 3.73 12.29 4.12
N GLY A 59 4.21 11.33 3.34
CA GLY A 59 5.64 11.11 3.13
C GLY A 59 6.35 12.36 2.60
N PHE A 60 5.83 12.98 1.53
CA PHE A 60 6.36 14.26 1.03
C PHE A 60 6.24 15.40 2.05
N GLN A 61 5.15 15.46 2.82
CA GLN A 61 4.97 16.45 3.88
C GLN A 61 6.06 16.32 4.96
N ARG A 62 6.46 15.10 5.33
CA ARG A 62 7.58 14.87 6.25
C ARG A 62 8.90 15.37 5.67
N LEU A 63 9.17 15.17 4.38
CA LEU A 63 10.36 15.69 3.71
C LEU A 63 10.45 17.22 3.76
N VAL A 64 9.34 17.92 3.49
CA VAL A 64 9.29 19.38 3.58
C VAL A 64 9.59 19.87 4.99
N ARG A 65 9.05 19.20 6.01
CA ARG A 65 9.34 19.52 7.42
C ARG A 65 10.79 19.25 7.81
N ALA A 66 11.42 18.25 7.20
CA ALA A 66 12.85 17.96 7.35
C ALA A 66 13.75 18.93 6.55
N GLY A 67 13.18 19.88 5.79
CA GLY A 67 13.91 20.90 5.03
C GLY A 67 14.29 20.48 3.61
N VAL A 68 13.76 19.37 3.10
CA VAL A 68 13.98 18.93 1.72
C VAL A 68 13.13 19.77 0.75
N SER A 69 13.76 20.32 -0.28
CA SER A 69 13.07 21.09 -1.32
C SER A 69 12.37 20.19 -2.33
N LEU A 70 11.10 20.47 -2.62
CA LEU A 70 10.29 19.76 -3.63
C LEU A 70 10.20 20.50 -4.97
N GLN A 71 11.00 21.55 -5.18
CA GLN A 71 10.88 22.42 -6.37
C GLN A 71 10.96 21.66 -7.71
N HIS A 72 11.73 20.57 -7.77
CA HIS A 72 11.91 19.71 -8.94
C HIS A 72 11.30 18.31 -8.75
N VAL A 73 10.25 18.21 -7.92
CA VAL A 73 9.55 16.95 -7.68
C VAL A 73 8.12 17.06 -8.17
N CYS A 74 7.69 16.05 -8.95
CA CYS A 74 6.32 15.95 -9.42
C CYS A 74 5.72 14.59 -9.07
N LEU A 75 4.56 14.62 -8.41
CA LEU A 75 3.69 13.46 -8.24
C LEU A 75 2.68 13.42 -9.38
N VAL A 76 2.60 12.30 -10.08
CA VAL A 76 1.65 12.07 -11.17
C VAL A 76 0.69 10.97 -10.75
N LEU A 77 -0.61 11.27 -10.73
CA LEU A 77 -1.67 10.29 -10.54
C LEU A 77 -2.28 9.98 -11.92
N ALA A 78 -2.26 8.72 -12.35
CA ALA A 78 -2.69 8.34 -13.69
C ALA A 78 -3.63 7.12 -13.65
N GLY A 79 -4.93 7.36 -13.85
CA GLY A 79 -5.92 6.30 -13.92
C GLY A 79 -7.35 6.76 -13.66
N GLY A 80 -8.26 5.79 -13.57
CA GLY A 80 -9.69 6.06 -13.42
C GLY A 80 -10.02 6.79 -12.12
N THR A 81 -10.82 7.84 -12.21
CA THR A 81 -11.31 8.63 -11.08
C THR A 81 -12.79 8.36 -10.87
N GLN A 82 -13.25 8.27 -9.62
CA GLN A 82 -14.69 8.26 -9.33
C GLN A 82 -15.16 9.70 -9.09
N GLU A 83 -16.08 10.19 -9.94
CA GLU A 83 -16.59 11.57 -9.89
C GLU A 83 -17.35 11.90 -8.60
N SER A 84 -17.83 10.90 -7.86
CA SER A 84 -18.69 11.07 -6.69
C SER A 84 -17.99 11.60 -5.43
N THR A 85 -16.66 11.79 -5.46
CA THR A 85 -15.90 12.24 -4.29
C THR A 85 -15.06 13.49 -4.58
N ASN A 86 -15.01 14.43 -3.63
CA ASN A 86 -14.13 15.61 -3.70
C ASN A 86 -12.63 15.26 -3.46
N LEU A 87 -12.25 13.98 -3.63
CA LEU A 87 -10.92 13.47 -3.31
C LEU A 87 -9.84 14.21 -4.10
N LEU A 88 -10.04 14.41 -5.41
CA LEU A 88 -9.04 15.08 -6.26
C LEU A 88 -8.79 16.53 -5.82
N GLY A 89 -9.83 17.24 -5.42
CA GLY A 89 -9.72 18.59 -4.86
C GLY A 89 -8.93 18.59 -3.55
N THR A 90 -9.21 17.62 -2.66
CA THR A 90 -8.46 17.43 -1.42
C THR A 90 -6.99 17.12 -1.68
N LEU A 91 -6.67 16.17 -2.57
CA LEU A 91 -5.29 15.80 -2.91
C LEU A 91 -4.53 16.97 -3.54
N THR A 92 -5.18 17.74 -4.41
CA THR A 92 -4.61 18.94 -5.03
C THR A 92 -4.30 20.01 -4.00
N THR A 93 -5.22 20.25 -3.06
CA THR A 93 -5.01 21.20 -1.97
C THR A 93 -3.88 20.77 -1.05
N LEU A 94 -3.82 19.49 -0.68
CA LEU A 94 -2.74 18.95 0.16
C LEU A 94 -1.37 19.10 -0.51
N ALA A 95 -1.26 18.75 -1.79
CA ALA A 95 -0.01 18.87 -2.54
C ALA A 95 0.42 20.35 -2.65
N ALA A 96 -0.50 21.26 -2.94
CA ALA A 96 -0.22 22.69 -3.01
C ALA A 96 0.27 23.26 -1.67
N ASN A 97 -0.33 22.84 -0.55
CA ASN A 97 0.05 23.29 0.80
C ASN A 97 1.50 22.94 1.19
N ILE A 98 2.07 21.90 0.57
CA ILE A 98 3.46 21.48 0.79
C ILE A 98 4.39 21.87 -0.36
N GLY A 99 3.89 22.59 -1.37
CA GLY A 99 4.67 22.98 -2.56
C GLY A 99 5.04 21.81 -3.49
N LEU A 100 4.32 20.69 -3.42
CA LEU A 100 4.51 19.54 -4.30
C LEU A 100 3.76 19.75 -5.62
N GLN A 101 4.44 19.60 -6.76
CA GLN A 101 3.76 19.63 -8.05
C GLN A 101 2.93 18.35 -8.23
N LEU A 102 1.60 18.49 -8.35
CA LEU A 102 0.68 17.38 -8.60
C LEU A 102 0.11 17.47 -10.02
N ARG A 103 0.16 16.37 -10.76
CA ARG A 103 -0.55 16.23 -12.04
C ARG A 103 -1.46 15.03 -12.03
N ILE A 104 -2.68 15.21 -12.51
CA ILE A 104 -3.71 14.17 -12.52
C ILE A 104 -4.10 13.93 -13.98
N PHE A 105 -3.89 12.70 -14.44
CA PHE A 105 -4.37 12.20 -15.72
C PHE A 105 -5.55 11.27 -15.44
N SER A 106 -6.76 11.80 -15.61
CA SER A 106 -7.99 11.04 -15.37
C SER A 106 -8.28 10.12 -16.56
N SER A 107 -8.33 8.81 -16.29
CA SER A 107 -8.62 7.77 -17.29
C SER A 107 -7.77 7.87 -18.58
N PRO A 108 -6.42 7.90 -18.48
CA PRO A 108 -5.56 7.95 -19.66
C PRO A 108 -5.71 6.68 -20.49
N ASP A 109 -5.59 6.81 -21.81
CA ASP A 109 -5.49 5.64 -22.68
C ASP A 109 -4.18 4.87 -22.43
N GLU A 110 -4.11 3.65 -22.96
CA GLU A 110 -2.95 2.77 -22.77
C GLU A 110 -1.65 3.41 -23.27
N HIS A 111 -1.70 4.13 -24.39
CA HIS A 111 -0.54 4.81 -24.97
C HIS A 111 -0.02 5.92 -24.04
N THR A 112 -0.91 6.74 -23.49
CA THR A 112 -0.59 7.79 -22.53
C THR A 112 -0.03 7.19 -21.25
N LEU A 113 -0.65 6.12 -20.72
CA LEU A 113 -0.16 5.45 -19.51
C LEU A 113 1.25 4.87 -19.70
N LYS A 114 1.54 4.19 -20.83
CA LYS A 114 2.89 3.71 -21.16
C LYS A 114 3.89 4.85 -21.31
N SER A 115 3.48 5.95 -21.93
CA SER A 115 4.33 7.13 -22.08
C SER A 115 4.64 7.78 -20.72
N LEU A 116 3.66 7.86 -19.81
CA LEU A 116 3.86 8.32 -18.43
C LEU A 116 4.78 7.38 -17.66
N LEU A 117 4.62 6.07 -17.82
CA LEU A 117 5.49 5.06 -17.22
C LEU A 117 6.94 5.21 -17.68
N HIS A 118 7.17 5.44 -18.98
CA HIS A 118 8.52 5.65 -19.49
C HIS A 118 9.12 6.98 -19.07
N ARG A 119 8.30 8.03 -18.95
CA ARG A 119 8.74 9.33 -18.44
C ARG A 119 8.99 9.33 -16.94
N SER A 120 8.35 8.46 -16.16
CA SER A 120 8.53 8.45 -14.71
C SER A 120 9.96 8.08 -14.29
N ASP A 121 10.35 8.54 -13.12
CA ASP A 121 11.60 8.20 -12.45
C ASP A 121 11.41 7.09 -11.42
N VAL A 122 10.23 7.04 -10.81
CA VAL A 122 9.84 6.07 -9.78
C VAL A 122 8.36 5.73 -9.97
N VAL A 123 7.98 4.48 -9.73
CA VAL A 123 6.57 4.08 -9.64
C VAL A 123 6.19 3.78 -8.20
N VAL A 124 5.09 4.34 -7.72
CA VAL A 124 4.61 4.21 -6.34
C VAL A 124 3.30 3.42 -6.32
N SER A 125 3.23 2.40 -5.46
CA SER A 125 2.05 1.57 -5.27
C SER A 125 1.97 1.06 -3.83
N LEU A 126 1.35 1.84 -2.95
CA LEU A 126 1.21 1.52 -1.53
C LEU A 126 -0.11 0.78 -1.25
N ALA A 127 -0.23 -0.45 -1.76
CA ALA A 127 -1.41 -1.28 -1.54
C ALA A 127 -1.66 -1.53 -0.05
N ASP A 128 -2.91 -1.40 0.37
CA ASP A 128 -3.34 -1.50 1.76
C ASP A 128 -4.55 -2.42 1.94
N ASN A 129 -4.97 -3.11 0.87
CA ASN A 129 -6.15 -3.96 0.90
C ASN A 129 -6.06 -5.11 -0.13
N PRO A 130 -6.86 -6.18 0.03
CA PRO A 130 -6.77 -7.38 -0.82
C PRO A 130 -7.21 -7.22 -2.29
N GLN A 131 -7.71 -6.08 -2.73
CA GLN A 131 -8.02 -5.86 -4.15
C GLN A 131 -6.76 -5.90 -5.02
N GLU A 132 -5.63 -5.59 -4.41
CA GLU A 132 -4.33 -5.72 -5.04
C GLU A 132 -3.66 -7.01 -4.59
N THR A 133 -3.61 -7.96 -5.51
CA THR A 133 -3.21 -9.34 -5.22
C THR A 133 -1.85 -9.70 -5.77
N PHE A 134 -1.47 -9.15 -6.93
CA PHE A 134 -0.23 -9.53 -7.61
C PHE A 134 0.64 -8.35 -7.97
N GLY A 135 0.11 -7.23 -8.46
CA GLY A 135 0.97 -6.10 -8.87
C GLY A 135 1.57 -6.20 -10.26
N LEU A 136 0.74 -6.47 -11.27
CA LEU A 136 1.20 -6.39 -12.67
C LEU A 136 1.89 -5.06 -12.96
N THR A 137 1.32 -3.94 -12.50
CA THR A 137 1.90 -2.62 -12.72
C THR A 137 3.27 -2.42 -12.05
N VAL A 138 3.55 -3.14 -10.95
CA VAL A 138 4.87 -3.16 -10.33
C VAL A 138 5.87 -3.87 -11.25
N LEU A 139 5.49 -4.99 -11.86
CA LEU A 139 6.34 -5.68 -12.85
C LEU A 139 6.52 -4.89 -14.14
N GLU A 140 5.47 -4.24 -14.64
CA GLU A 140 5.54 -3.37 -15.82
C GLU A 140 6.54 -2.22 -15.59
N ALA A 141 6.52 -1.62 -14.40
CA ALA A 141 7.49 -0.61 -13.99
C ALA A 141 8.91 -1.15 -13.91
N GLN A 142 9.10 -2.32 -13.30
CA GLN A 142 10.41 -2.95 -13.23
C GLN A 142 10.93 -3.31 -14.63
N ALA A 143 10.10 -3.84 -15.52
CA ALA A 143 10.45 -4.12 -16.92
C ALA A 143 10.84 -2.85 -17.69
N ALA A 144 10.17 -1.72 -17.42
CA ALA A 144 10.53 -0.40 -17.91
C ALA A 144 11.79 0.22 -17.24
N GLY A 145 12.48 -0.54 -16.39
CA GLY A 145 13.69 -0.10 -15.69
C GLY A 145 13.44 0.96 -14.63
N LYS A 146 12.25 0.99 -14.02
CA LYS A 146 11.88 1.96 -12.99
C LYS A 146 11.98 1.31 -11.61
N PRO A 147 12.67 1.95 -10.64
CA PRO A 147 12.54 1.54 -9.26
C PRO A 147 11.11 1.74 -8.78
N VAL A 148 10.69 0.87 -7.86
CA VAL A 148 9.34 0.89 -7.30
C VAL A 148 9.34 1.20 -5.81
N LEU A 149 8.34 1.94 -5.36
CA LEU A 149 8.05 2.16 -3.94
C LEU A 149 6.72 1.48 -3.65
N VAL A 150 6.77 0.32 -3.00
CA VAL A 150 5.59 -0.51 -2.75
C VAL A 150 5.38 -0.68 -1.26
N SER A 151 4.16 -1.00 -0.83
CA SER A 151 3.95 -1.52 0.52
C SER A 151 4.51 -2.93 0.62
N ASP A 152 5.04 -3.29 1.79
CA ASP A 152 5.33 -4.66 2.18
C ASP A 152 4.04 -5.39 2.56
N TYR A 153 3.15 -5.45 1.58
CA TYR A 153 1.87 -6.13 1.63
C TYR A 153 1.99 -7.37 0.74
N ASN A 154 1.60 -8.55 1.22
CA ASN A 154 1.96 -9.86 0.67
C ASN A 154 1.98 -9.96 -0.86
N GLY A 155 0.97 -9.40 -1.56
CA GLY A 155 0.90 -9.41 -3.02
C GLY A 155 2.11 -8.78 -3.75
N TYR A 156 2.84 -7.86 -3.11
CA TYR A 156 4.03 -7.20 -3.67
C TYR A 156 5.36 -7.72 -3.13
N ARG A 157 5.35 -8.41 -1.98
CA ARG A 157 6.56 -8.90 -1.29
C ARG A 157 7.40 -9.83 -2.17
N ASP A 158 6.74 -10.59 -3.04
CA ASP A 158 7.39 -11.53 -3.95
C ASP A 158 7.91 -10.90 -5.25
N LEU A 159 7.51 -9.65 -5.54
CA LEU A 159 7.88 -8.97 -6.78
C LEU A 159 9.07 -8.03 -6.63
N VAL A 160 9.37 -7.56 -5.42
CA VAL A 160 10.32 -6.48 -5.18
C VAL A 160 11.41 -6.96 -4.23
N LEU A 161 12.66 -6.81 -4.66
CA LEU A 161 13.81 -7.06 -3.81
C LEU A 161 14.14 -5.76 -3.07
N ASP A 162 13.74 -5.68 -1.80
CA ASP A 162 13.90 -4.49 -0.96
C ASP A 162 15.35 -3.96 -0.97
N GLY A 163 15.49 -2.65 -1.13
CA GLY A 163 16.77 -1.94 -1.27
C GLY A 163 17.55 -2.25 -2.57
N LYS A 164 17.03 -3.11 -3.45
CA LYS A 164 17.71 -3.52 -4.71
C LYS A 164 16.94 -3.13 -5.96
N THR A 165 15.66 -3.48 -6.07
CA THR A 165 14.79 -3.14 -7.21
C THR A 165 13.79 -2.04 -6.87
N GLY A 166 13.71 -1.69 -5.60
CA GLY A 166 12.76 -0.75 -5.03
C GLY A 166 12.79 -0.78 -3.51
N PHE A 167 11.78 -0.22 -2.88
CA PHE A 167 11.56 -0.27 -1.43
C PHE A 167 10.21 -0.91 -1.09
N CYS A 168 10.22 -1.79 -0.11
CA CYS A 168 9.03 -2.40 0.48
C CYS A 168 8.73 -1.74 1.83
N ILE A 169 7.68 -0.94 1.89
CA ILE A 169 7.34 -0.13 3.06
C ILE A 169 6.54 -0.95 4.08
N PRO A 170 7.00 -1.08 5.33
CA PRO A 170 6.30 -1.84 6.35
C PRO A 170 4.83 -1.42 6.51
N THR A 171 3.98 -2.41 6.76
CA THR A 171 2.54 -2.21 7.03
C THR A 171 2.14 -2.82 8.37
N ILE A 172 1.18 -2.21 9.04
CA ILE A 172 0.67 -2.67 10.34
C ILE A 172 -0.85 -2.76 10.35
N ASP A 173 -1.40 -3.82 10.94
CA ASP A 173 -2.84 -3.98 11.22
C ASP A 173 -3.15 -3.97 12.73
N GLY A 174 -4.45 -3.88 13.06
CA GLY A 174 -4.95 -4.03 14.44
C GLY A 174 -5.41 -5.44 14.78
N GLY A 175 -5.20 -6.40 13.88
CA GLY A 175 -5.70 -7.76 13.99
C GLY A 175 -7.17 -7.96 13.66
N LYS A 176 -7.79 -8.97 14.29
CA LYS A 176 -9.09 -9.50 13.86
C LYS A 176 -10.21 -8.49 14.07
N SER A 177 -10.70 -7.90 12.98
CA SER A 177 -11.98 -7.18 12.95
C SER A 177 -13.10 -8.12 12.50
N ALA A 178 -13.77 -8.77 13.46
CA ALA A 178 -14.87 -9.68 13.16
C ALA A 178 -16.04 -8.98 12.44
N LEU A 179 -16.19 -7.67 12.68
CA LEU A 179 -17.24 -6.85 12.07
C LEU A 179 -17.11 -6.79 10.55
N THR A 180 -15.90 -6.61 10.01
CA THR A 180 -15.69 -6.51 8.56
C THR A 180 -16.10 -7.80 7.86
N SER A 181 -15.70 -8.96 8.39
CA SER A 181 -16.06 -10.26 7.81
C SER A 181 -17.54 -10.60 7.98
N LEU A 182 -18.16 -10.18 9.09
CA LEU A 182 -19.60 -10.34 9.29
C LEU A 182 -20.41 -9.46 8.33
N MET A 183 -19.93 -8.25 8.03
CA MET A 183 -20.65 -7.26 7.21
C MET A 183 -20.37 -7.40 5.72
N ALA A 184 -19.23 -7.98 5.31
CA ALA A 184 -18.87 -8.14 3.90
C ALA A 184 -19.99 -8.74 3.01
N PRO A 185 -20.78 -9.75 3.44
CA PRO A 185 -21.90 -10.27 2.64
C PRO A 185 -23.07 -9.29 2.44
N PHE A 186 -23.18 -8.25 3.26
CA PHE A 186 -24.27 -7.28 3.26
C PHE A 186 -23.87 -5.92 2.67
N LEU A 187 -22.57 -5.70 2.49
CA LEU A 187 -22.01 -4.44 1.98
C LEU A 187 -21.60 -4.59 0.51
N TYR A 188 -21.62 -3.48 -0.22
CA TYR A 188 -20.96 -3.43 -1.52
C TYR A 188 -19.45 -3.60 -1.35
N ASP A 189 -18.82 -4.23 -2.34
CA ASP A 189 -17.38 -4.47 -2.38
C ASP A 189 -16.57 -3.22 -2.04
N THR A 190 -16.90 -2.08 -2.64
CA THR A 190 -16.18 -0.82 -2.40
C THR A 190 -16.20 -0.36 -0.94
N THR A 191 -17.24 -0.70 -0.18
CA THR A 191 -17.41 -0.27 1.21
C THR A 191 -16.54 -1.09 2.15
N TYR A 192 -16.61 -2.42 2.11
CA TYR A 192 -15.78 -3.23 3.00
C TYR A 192 -14.30 -3.21 2.57
N HIS A 193 -14.00 -3.00 1.28
CA HIS A 193 -12.61 -2.78 0.84
C HIS A 193 -12.03 -1.48 1.40
N LEU A 194 -12.81 -0.41 1.50
CA LEU A 194 -12.39 0.80 2.21
C LEU A 194 -12.11 0.49 3.68
N TRP A 195 -12.97 -0.29 4.34
CA TRP A 195 -12.78 -0.65 5.74
C TRP A 195 -11.49 -1.46 5.94
N LEU A 196 -11.27 -2.48 5.11
CA LEU A 196 -10.03 -3.26 5.12
C LEU A 196 -8.81 -2.37 4.86
N ALA A 197 -8.91 -1.44 3.90
CA ALA A 197 -7.84 -0.49 3.62
C ALA A 197 -7.53 0.33 4.88
N GLN A 198 -8.52 0.93 5.54
CA GLN A 198 -8.30 1.81 6.69
C GLN A 198 -7.87 1.07 7.97
N ASP A 199 -8.07 -0.26 8.03
CA ASP A 199 -7.53 -1.14 9.08
C ASP A 199 -6.07 -1.58 8.83
N VAL A 200 -5.42 -1.07 7.77
CA VAL A 200 -3.99 -1.31 7.48
C VAL A 200 -3.27 0.02 7.31
N ALA A 201 -2.28 0.30 8.16
CA ALA A 201 -1.45 1.49 8.04
C ALA A 201 -0.11 1.18 7.39
N VAL A 202 0.30 2.02 6.44
CA VAL A 202 1.65 2.00 5.85
C VAL A 202 2.56 2.92 6.70
N ASP A 203 3.81 2.52 6.96
CA ASP A 203 4.76 3.35 7.72
C ASP A 203 5.14 4.61 6.93
N VAL A 204 4.50 5.73 7.24
CA VAL A 204 4.75 7.04 6.61
C VAL A 204 6.19 7.53 6.85
N SER A 205 6.84 7.11 7.94
CA SER A 205 8.26 7.40 8.19
C SER A 205 9.13 6.73 7.14
N ALA A 206 8.92 5.44 6.92
CA ALA A 206 9.64 4.68 5.92
C ALA A 206 9.27 5.14 4.49
N VAL A 207 8.02 5.55 4.23
CA VAL A 207 7.65 6.21 2.95
C VAL A 207 8.53 7.45 2.74
N ALA A 208 8.64 8.34 3.73
CA ALA A 208 9.45 9.55 3.61
C ALA A 208 10.93 9.24 3.33
N GLN A 209 11.52 8.33 4.11
CA GLN A 209 12.93 7.91 3.93
C GLN A 209 13.20 7.32 2.53
N ALA A 210 12.28 6.50 2.02
CA ALA A 210 12.38 5.92 0.69
C ALA A 210 12.22 6.98 -0.40
N LEU A 211 11.25 7.91 -0.26
CA LEU A 211 11.07 9.03 -1.18
C LEU A 211 12.33 9.90 -1.26
N GLU A 212 12.94 10.25 -0.12
CA GLU A 212 14.19 11.02 -0.06
C GLU A 212 15.34 10.30 -0.75
N THR A 213 15.52 9.02 -0.43
CA THR A 213 16.57 8.18 -1.05
C THR A 213 16.40 8.09 -2.56
N LEU A 214 15.15 8.03 -3.04
CA LEU A 214 14.82 8.00 -4.46
C LEU A 214 14.95 9.35 -5.17
N LEU A 215 15.23 10.45 -4.47
CA LEU A 215 15.61 11.72 -5.11
C LEU A 215 17.02 11.66 -5.74
N ASP A 216 17.87 10.73 -5.28
CA ASP A 216 19.20 10.50 -5.85
C ASP A 216 19.13 9.75 -7.19
N ALA A 217 19.64 10.38 -8.25
CA ALA A 217 19.61 9.82 -9.60
C ALA A 217 20.45 8.54 -9.76
N GLN A 218 21.59 8.42 -9.07
CA GLN A 218 22.45 7.22 -9.11
C GLN A 218 21.76 6.04 -8.43
N VAL A 219 21.04 6.29 -7.33
CA VAL A 219 20.22 5.27 -6.67
C VAL A 219 19.14 4.78 -7.63
N ARG A 220 18.39 5.69 -8.26
CA ARG A 220 17.34 5.32 -9.23
C ARG A 220 17.87 4.51 -10.40
N GLN A 221 19.00 4.93 -11.00
CA GLN A 221 19.60 4.21 -12.13
C GLN A 221 20.03 2.79 -11.77
N ARG A 222 20.67 2.64 -10.60
CA ARG A 222 21.13 1.34 -10.10
C ARG A 222 19.94 0.41 -9.83
N MET A 223 18.94 0.90 -9.10
CA MET A 223 17.75 0.12 -8.77
C MET A 223 16.93 -0.21 -10.01
N GLY A 224 16.75 0.74 -10.93
CA GLY A 224 16.05 0.53 -12.19
C GLY A 224 16.72 -0.54 -13.07
N SER A 225 18.06 -0.56 -13.11
CA SER A 225 18.80 -1.61 -13.84
C SER A 225 18.59 -2.99 -13.21
N ALA A 226 18.65 -3.08 -11.87
CA ALA A 226 18.38 -4.32 -11.15
C ALA A 226 16.93 -4.79 -11.31
N ALA A 227 15.97 -3.85 -11.29
CA ALA A 227 14.55 -4.08 -11.49
C ALA A 227 14.26 -4.68 -12.87
N CYS A 228 14.84 -4.11 -13.92
CA CYS A 228 14.71 -4.62 -15.29
C CYS A 228 15.21 -6.06 -15.40
N HIS A 229 16.35 -6.37 -14.78
CA HIS A 229 16.87 -7.74 -14.76
C HIS A 229 15.94 -8.69 -13.99
N HIS A 230 15.43 -8.27 -12.83
CA HIS A 230 14.54 -9.07 -12.00
C HIS A 230 13.20 -9.39 -12.68
N ALA A 231 12.61 -8.41 -13.38
CA ALA A 231 11.34 -8.56 -14.09
C ALA A 231 11.35 -9.69 -15.13
N ARG A 232 12.51 -10.04 -15.71
CA ARG A 232 12.65 -11.14 -16.69
C ARG A 232 12.30 -12.51 -16.13
N LEU A 233 12.37 -12.69 -14.81
CA LEU A 233 11.92 -13.92 -14.15
C LEU A 233 10.40 -14.12 -14.26
N PHE A 234 9.67 -13.04 -14.52
CA PHE A 234 8.23 -12.99 -14.69
C PHE A 234 7.82 -12.79 -16.16
N ASP A 235 8.75 -12.94 -17.10
CA ASP A 235 8.40 -12.94 -18.51
C ASP A 235 7.56 -14.18 -18.84
N TRP A 236 6.55 -14.04 -19.68
CA TRP A 236 5.60 -15.12 -19.98
C TRP A 236 6.27 -16.44 -20.40
N PRO A 237 7.33 -16.47 -21.24
CA PRO A 237 8.03 -17.72 -21.55
C PRO A 237 8.59 -18.44 -20.31
N CYS A 238 9.12 -17.69 -19.34
CA CYS A 238 9.63 -18.23 -18.07
C CYS A 238 8.49 -18.76 -17.19
N VAL A 239 7.39 -18.02 -17.10
CA VAL A 239 6.21 -18.41 -16.31
C VAL A 239 5.53 -19.64 -16.91
N LEU A 240 5.35 -19.68 -18.23
CA LEU A 240 4.77 -20.82 -18.94
C LEU A 240 5.61 -22.08 -18.76
N LYS A 241 6.94 -21.97 -18.78
CA LYS A 241 7.84 -23.10 -18.47
C LYS A 241 7.51 -23.72 -17.11
N ARG A 242 7.30 -22.90 -16.08
CA ARG A 242 6.95 -23.35 -14.72
C ARG A 242 5.59 -24.06 -14.68
N TYR A 243 4.60 -23.57 -15.44
CA TYR A 243 3.30 -24.23 -15.58
C TYR A 243 3.44 -25.60 -16.26
N LEU A 244 4.19 -25.69 -17.35
CA LEU A 244 4.43 -26.94 -18.06
C LEU A 244 5.15 -27.96 -17.16
N ASP A 245 6.19 -27.53 -16.45
CA ASP A 245 6.94 -28.38 -15.51
C ASP A 245 6.04 -28.88 -14.36
N LEU A 246 5.13 -28.03 -13.86
CA LEU A 246 4.15 -28.42 -12.85
C LEU A 246 3.13 -29.43 -13.40
N TRP A 247 2.64 -29.22 -14.62
CA TRP A 247 1.72 -30.16 -15.27
C TRP A 247 2.36 -31.52 -15.48
N ASP A 248 3.57 -31.57 -16.01
CA ASP A 248 4.30 -32.83 -16.20
C ASP A 248 4.49 -33.56 -14.86
N ALA A 249 4.83 -32.82 -13.79
CA ALA A 249 5.01 -33.38 -12.45
C ALA A 249 3.71 -33.86 -11.78
N LEU A 250 2.56 -33.25 -12.10
CA LEU A 250 1.25 -33.64 -11.58
C LEU A 250 0.65 -34.80 -12.36
N TRP A 251 0.91 -34.88 -13.68
CA TRP A 251 0.40 -35.92 -14.56
C TRP A 251 0.82 -37.33 -14.11
N THR A 252 1.96 -37.44 -13.44
CA THR A 252 2.50 -38.72 -12.93
C THR A 252 2.02 -39.08 -11.53
N LYS A 253 1.15 -38.27 -10.88
CA LYS A 253 0.71 -38.51 -9.50
C LYS A 253 -0.66 -39.18 -9.45
N ASP A 254 -0.80 -40.16 -8.56
CA ASP A 254 -2.10 -40.74 -8.23
C ASP A 254 -3.00 -39.69 -7.56
N VAL A 255 -4.25 -39.62 -8.01
CA VAL A 255 -5.26 -38.74 -7.43
C VAL A 255 -5.92 -39.47 -6.25
N PRO A 256 -5.77 -39.00 -5.00
CA PRO A 256 -6.44 -39.61 -3.87
C PRO A 256 -7.96 -39.44 -3.99
N SER A 257 -8.72 -40.45 -3.54
CA SER A 257 -10.18 -40.38 -3.44
C SER A 257 -10.61 -39.21 -2.54
N SER A 258 -11.46 -38.32 -3.04
CA SER A 258 -11.79 -37.06 -2.38
C SER A 258 -12.64 -37.21 -1.13
N ARG A 259 -12.45 -36.28 -0.18
CA ARG A 259 -13.44 -35.97 0.86
C ARG A 259 -14.30 -34.80 0.36
N ILE A 260 -15.60 -34.86 0.68
CA ILE A 260 -16.49 -33.71 0.55
C ILE A 260 -16.16 -32.75 1.70
N TRP A 261 -15.56 -31.60 1.36
CA TRP A 261 -15.42 -30.50 2.30
C TRP A 261 -16.65 -29.61 2.17
N GLN A 262 -17.18 -29.15 3.31
CA GLN A 262 -18.23 -28.13 3.28
C GLN A 262 -17.63 -26.82 2.77
N HIS A 263 -18.22 -26.26 1.73
CA HIS A 263 -17.85 -24.92 1.27
C HIS A 263 -18.14 -23.92 2.39
N PRO A 264 -17.18 -23.06 2.79
CA PRO A 264 -17.45 -22.05 3.79
C PRO A 264 -18.57 -21.14 3.28
N LEU A 265 -19.64 -20.94 4.06
CA LEU A 265 -20.78 -20.11 3.65
C LEU A 265 -20.38 -18.62 3.47
N ALA A 266 -19.29 -18.20 4.10
CA ALA A 266 -18.70 -16.86 3.96
C ALA A 266 -17.17 -16.92 4.10
N MET A 267 -16.48 -15.98 3.45
CA MET A 267 -15.04 -15.80 3.58
C MET A 267 -14.72 -15.03 4.87
N GLN A 268 -13.85 -15.59 5.70
CA GLN A 268 -13.31 -14.90 6.89
C GLN A 268 -12.06 -14.12 6.47
N TYR A 269 -12.24 -12.86 6.06
CA TYR A 269 -11.16 -12.02 5.50
C TYR A 269 -9.99 -11.87 6.46
N GLU A 270 -10.26 -11.71 7.75
CA GLU A 270 -9.28 -11.60 8.83
C GLU A 270 -8.45 -12.87 9.05
N VAL A 271 -8.92 -14.02 8.54
CA VAL A 271 -8.20 -15.29 8.58
C VAL A 271 -7.47 -15.52 7.27
N VAL A 272 -8.15 -15.33 6.14
CA VAL A 272 -7.58 -15.56 4.80
C VAL A 272 -6.43 -14.60 4.51
N PHE A 273 -6.55 -13.34 4.93
CA PHE A 273 -5.58 -12.28 4.68
C PHE A 273 -4.73 -11.92 5.91
N ALA A 274 -4.72 -12.77 6.95
CA ALA A 274 -3.98 -12.51 8.19
C ALA A 274 -2.48 -12.27 7.98
N GLY A 275 -1.89 -12.91 6.96
CA GLY A 275 -0.48 -12.79 6.60
C GLY A 275 -0.15 -11.68 5.59
N TYR A 276 -1.12 -10.81 5.27
CA TYR A 276 -0.93 -9.77 4.26
C TYR A 276 -0.11 -8.58 4.77
N PRO A 277 -0.44 -7.97 5.93
CA PRO A 277 0.38 -6.91 6.52
C PRO A 277 1.77 -7.41 6.97
N THR A 278 2.71 -6.50 7.24
CA THR A 278 4.05 -6.86 7.75
C THR A 278 3.99 -7.29 9.22
N THR A 279 3.33 -6.48 10.04
CA THR A 279 3.20 -6.69 11.48
C THR A 279 1.78 -6.42 11.95
N ARG A 280 1.50 -6.81 13.17
CA ARG A 280 0.30 -6.49 13.92
C ARG A 280 0.65 -5.63 15.13
N LEU A 281 -0.22 -4.68 15.47
CA LEU A 281 -0.13 -3.95 16.74
C LEU A 281 -0.06 -4.94 17.91
N GLY A 282 1.11 -5.01 18.53
CA GLY A 282 1.38 -5.76 19.74
C GLY A 282 1.23 -4.87 20.97
N ASP A 283 0.98 -5.50 22.12
CA ASP A 283 0.77 -4.84 23.41
C ASP A 283 1.90 -3.86 23.79
N GLU A 284 3.14 -4.18 23.41
CA GLU A 284 4.37 -3.43 23.70
C GLU A 284 4.70 -2.35 22.65
N ASP A 285 3.94 -2.25 21.55
CA ASP A 285 4.22 -1.26 20.52
C ASP A 285 3.93 0.14 21.06
N ILE A 286 4.89 1.05 20.90
CA ILE A 286 4.81 2.41 21.45
C ILE A 286 4.25 3.35 20.39
N LEU A 287 3.09 3.93 20.68
CA LEU A 287 2.46 4.94 19.84
C LEU A 287 2.92 6.34 20.25
N ARG A 288 3.35 7.14 19.27
CA ARG A 288 3.82 8.51 19.47
C ARG A 288 3.07 9.50 18.60
N CYS A 289 2.70 10.64 19.19
CA CYS A 289 2.13 11.77 18.45
C CYS A 289 3.18 12.39 17.53
N THR A 290 2.88 12.50 16.24
CA THR A 290 3.80 13.12 15.25
C THR A 290 3.69 14.63 15.27
N ASP A 291 4.56 15.32 14.55
CA ASP A 291 4.44 16.76 14.30
C ASP A 291 3.11 17.13 13.63
N LEU A 292 2.54 16.25 12.79
CA LEU A 292 1.25 16.50 12.16
C LEU A 292 0.13 16.32 13.18
N GLY A 293 0.20 15.29 14.02
CA GLY A 293 -0.68 15.14 15.17
C GLY A 293 -0.67 16.37 16.08
N GLN A 294 0.51 16.93 16.38
CA GLN A 294 0.64 18.17 17.14
C GLN A 294 0.02 19.38 16.42
N ALA A 295 0.17 19.47 15.09
CA ALA A 295 -0.44 20.53 14.29
C ALA A 295 -1.97 20.46 14.30
N VAL A 296 -2.54 19.26 14.17
CA VAL A 296 -3.99 19.00 14.28
C VAL A 296 -4.50 19.37 15.67
N LEU A 297 -3.77 18.99 16.72
CA LEU A 297 -4.12 19.34 18.11
C LEU A 297 -4.11 20.87 18.35
N ARG A 298 -3.28 21.60 17.61
CA ARG A 298 -3.21 23.07 17.62
C ARG A 298 -4.16 23.74 16.60
N LYS A 299 -5.02 22.97 15.93
CA LYS A 299 -5.95 23.42 14.88
C LYS A 299 -5.26 24.14 13.71
N LYS A 300 -4.03 23.73 13.39
CA LYS A 300 -3.24 24.24 12.26
C LYS A 300 -3.30 23.33 11.03
N ASP A 301 -3.85 22.13 11.19
CA ASP A 301 -4.08 21.14 10.14
C ASP A 301 -5.35 20.36 10.50
N PHE A 302 -5.91 19.61 9.55
CA PHE A 302 -7.14 18.85 9.73
C PHE A 302 -7.00 17.44 9.15
N PRO A 303 -7.46 16.41 9.88
CA PRO A 303 -7.39 15.06 9.39
C PRO A 303 -8.43 14.81 8.30
N ILE A 304 -8.16 13.85 7.41
CA ILE A 304 -9.05 13.49 6.30
C ILE A 304 -9.80 12.22 6.67
N VAL A 305 -11.12 12.27 6.55
CA VAL A 305 -12.00 11.11 6.74
C VAL A 305 -12.77 10.91 5.43
N TYR A 306 -12.71 9.70 4.88
CA TYR A 306 -13.49 9.33 3.71
C TYR A 306 -14.93 9.02 4.09
N ALA A 307 -15.86 9.30 3.18
CA ALA A 307 -17.26 8.92 3.34
C ALA A 307 -17.39 7.40 3.46
N GLY A 308 -18.19 6.90 4.40
CA GLY A 308 -18.35 5.48 4.71
C GLY A 308 -17.52 4.98 5.90
N LEU A 309 -16.84 5.88 6.62
CA LEU A 309 -16.05 5.58 7.83
C LEU A 309 -16.65 6.17 9.11
N GLU A 310 -17.83 6.80 9.03
CA GLU A 310 -18.47 7.55 10.11
C GLU A 310 -18.70 6.70 11.36
N GLU A 311 -19.05 5.42 11.18
CA GLU A 311 -19.31 4.47 12.27
C GLU A 311 -18.06 3.71 12.73
N ARG A 312 -16.89 4.00 12.14
CA ARG A 312 -15.62 3.29 12.42
C ARG A 312 -14.54 4.16 13.03
N ILE A 313 -14.49 5.44 12.64
CA ILE A 313 -13.48 6.38 13.11
C ILE A 313 -14.12 7.33 14.11
N TYR A 314 -13.71 7.20 15.37
CA TYR A 314 -14.26 8.00 16.45
C TYR A 314 -13.43 9.28 16.63
N LEU A 315 -13.82 10.33 15.91
CA LEU A 315 -13.12 11.61 15.91
C LEU A 315 -13.08 12.30 17.28
N ASN A 316 -14.01 11.98 18.18
CA ASN A 316 -14.00 12.44 19.57
C ASN A 316 -12.80 11.91 20.37
N LEU A 317 -12.27 10.74 20.01
CA LEU A 317 -11.10 10.16 20.66
C LEU A 317 -9.80 10.86 20.24
N VAL A 318 -9.74 11.39 19.02
CA VAL A 318 -8.50 11.89 18.40
C VAL A 318 -7.74 12.89 19.28
N PRO A 319 -8.36 13.94 19.87
CA PRO A 319 -7.64 14.86 20.74
C PRO A 319 -7.04 14.19 21.97
N ALA A 320 -7.75 13.24 22.58
CA ALA A 320 -7.28 12.50 23.76
C ALA A 320 -6.11 11.58 23.39
N LEU A 321 -6.24 10.82 22.30
CA LEU A 321 -5.18 9.95 21.78
C LEU A 321 -3.90 10.74 21.48
N LEU A 322 -4.02 11.90 20.82
CA LEU A 322 -2.87 12.77 20.52
C LEU A 322 -2.22 13.35 21.77
N VAL A 323 -2.98 13.60 22.85
CA VAL A 323 -2.45 14.10 24.13
C VAL A 323 -1.77 12.99 24.91
N TRP A 324 -2.37 11.79 24.98
CA TRP A 324 -1.84 10.67 25.74
C TRP A 324 -0.54 10.11 25.13
N THR A 325 -0.42 10.12 23.81
CA THR A 325 0.74 9.58 23.07
C THR A 325 1.88 10.59 22.88
N ARG A 326 1.80 11.81 23.44
CA ARG A 326 2.83 12.86 23.25
C ARG A 326 4.25 12.42 23.62
N ASN A 327 4.38 11.62 24.68
CA ASN A 327 5.67 11.14 25.18
C ASN A 327 5.91 9.65 24.87
N GLY A 328 5.07 9.05 24.02
CA GLY A 328 4.98 7.61 23.85
C GLY A 328 4.02 6.98 24.86
N LEU A 329 3.18 6.07 24.38
CA LEU A 329 2.33 5.22 25.21
C LEU A 329 2.21 3.85 24.53
N SER A 330 2.31 2.77 25.30
CA SER A 330 2.12 1.43 24.72
C SER A 330 0.69 1.21 24.26
N TRP A 331 0.51 0.32 23.28
CA TRP A 331 -0.83 -0.08 22.81
C TRP A 331 -1.68 -0.65 23.95
N ALA A 332 -1.11 -1.50 24.81
CA ALA A 332 -1.84 -2.07 25.95
C ALA A 332 -2.28 -1.00 26.97
N GLU A 333 -1.41 -0.04 27.31
CA GLU A 333 -1.79 1.06 28.20
C GLU A 333 -2.85 1.96 27.56
N LEU A 334 -2.82 2.15 26.24
CA LEU A 334 -3.83 2.93 25.52
C LEU A 334 -5.20 2.25 25.59
N GLN A 335 -5.27 0.94 25.38
CA GLN A 335 -6.50 0.16 25.48
C GLN A 335 -7.13 0.23 26.88
N GLN A 336 -6.31 0.28 27.93
CA GLN A 336 -6.78 0.41 29.32
C GLN A 336 -7.36 1.80 29.65
N ARG A 337 -7.05 2.84 28.86
CA ARG A 337 -7.52 4.22 29.08
C ARG A 337 -8.86 4.53 28.43
N VAL A 338 -9.31 3.68 27.52
CA VAL A 338 -10.52 3.89 26.71
C VAL A 338 -11.63 3.00 27.26
N ASP A 339 -12.83 3.57 27.41
CA ASP A 339 -13.99 2.86 27.93
C ASP A 339 -14.39 1.70 26.99
N GLN A 340 -14.95 0.61 27.54
CA GLN A 340 -15.32 -0.58 26.76
C GLN A 340 -16.14 -0.33 25.48
N PRO A 341 -17.20 0.52 25.46
CA PRO A 341 -17.95 0.76 24.22
C PRO A 341 -17.15 1.46 23.12
N GLU A 342 -16.00 2.06 23.44
CA GLU A 342 -15.09 2.71 22.49
C GLU A 342 -13.88 1.83 22.12
N GLN A 343 -13.66 0.71 22.83
CA GLN A 343 -12.55 -0.22 22.56
C GLN A 343 -12.68 -0.90 21.20
N GLU A 344 -13.89 -1.16 20.71
CA GLU A 344 -14.12 -1.80 19.40
C GLU A 344 -13.64 -0.90 18.25
N GLN A 345 -13.80 0.42 18.36
CA GLN A 345 -13.42 1.42 17.36
C GLN A 345 -12.02 2.00 17.58
N LEU A 346 -11.43 1.76 18.76
CA LEU A 346 -10.09 2.24 19.11
C LEU A 346 -9.04 1.79 18.09
N ALA A 347 -9.01 0.50 17.74
CA ALA A 347 -8.04 -0.04 16.80
C ALA A 347 -8.19 0.60 15.40
N SER A 348 -9.41 0.66 14.87
CA SER A 348 -9.71 1.31 13.58
C SER A 348 -9.28 2.79 13.60
N THR A 349 -9.59 3.51 14.69
CA THR A 349 -9.23 4.92 14.86
C THR A 349 -7.72 5.10 14.92
N VAL A 350 -6.99 4.28 15.68
CA VAL A 350 -5.53 4.34 15.78
C VAL A 350 -4.86 4.01 14.45
N LEU A 351 -5.31 2.99 13.72
CA LEU A 351 -4.75 2.63 12.42
C LEU A 351 -4.99 3.72 11.39
N TRP A 352 -6.18 4.32 11.38
CA TRP A 352 -6.45 5.51 10.58
C TRP A 352 -5.54 6.69 10.96
N MET A 353 -5.28 6.91 12.26
CA MET A 353 -4.34 7.93 12.72
C MET A 353 -2.89 7.65 12.30
N LEU A 354 -2.45 6.38 12.32
CA LEU A 354 -1.13 5.96 11.84
C LEU A 354 -1.01 6.19 10.33
N LYS A 355 -2.00 5.74 9.56
CA LYS A 355 -2.07 5.96 8.10
C LYS A 355 -2.07 7.44 7.73
N GLY A 356 -2.83 8.24 8.47
CA GLY A 356 -2.95 9.68 8.28
C GLY A 356 -1.74 10.49 8.78
N ASP A 357 -0.70 9.83 9.29
CA ASP A 357 0.51 10.41 9.87
C ASP A 357 0.27 11.25 11.14
N LEU A 358 -0.84 11.04 11.86
CA LEU A 358 -1.12 11.71 13.13
C LEU A 358 -0.39 11.05 14.30
N LEU A 359 -0.25 9.73 14.21
CA LEU A 359 0.56 8.90 15.10
C LEU A 359 1.64 8.21 14.29
N THR A 360 2.69 7.79 14.98
CA THR A 360 3.69 6.83 14.47
C THR A 360 3.84 5.73 15.53
N TRP A 361 4.40 4.59 15.13
CA TRP A 361 4.65 3.49 16.05
C TRP A 361 6.12 3.09 16.03
N GLU A 362 6.58 2.61 17.18
CA GLU A 362 7.88 1.96 17.33
C GLU A 362 7.60 0.54 17.84
N SER A 363 8.00 -0.48 17.08
CA SER A 363 7.76 -1.86 17.48
C SER A 363 8.51 -2.21 18.75
N GLY A 364 7.84 -2.91 19.66
CA GLY A 364 8.46 -3.43 20.88
C GLY A 364 9.49 -4.53 20.58
N LEU A 365 10.23 -4.98 21.61
CA LEU A 365 11.21 -6.07 21.51
C LEU A 365 10.64 -7.39 20.96
N SER A 366 9.31 -7.56 21.01
CA SER A 366 8.56 -8.72 20.54
C SER A 366 7.57 -8.34 19.43
N ALA A 367 8.05 -7.66 18.38
CA ALA A 367 7.23 -7.32 17.22
C ALA A 367 6.43 -8.53 16.71
N VAL A 368 5.10 -8.43 16.71
CA VAL A 368 4.22 -9.51 16.28
C VAL A 368 4.20 -9.51 14.75
N LYS A 369 5.02 -10.36 14.13
CA LYS A 369 4.94 -10.59 12.68
C LYS A 369 3.60 -11.23 12.36
N CYS A 370 2.98 -10.77 11.27
CA CYS A 370 1.83 -11.46 10.71
C CYS A 370 2.25 -12.87 10.24
N PRO A 371 1.37 -13.87 10.44
CA PRO A 371 1.68 -15.29 10.23
C PRO A 371 2.00 -15.67 8.78
#